data_AF-A0A243R8J9-F1
#
_entry.id   AF-A0A243R8J9-F1
#
_cell.length_a   1.000
_cell.length_b   1.000
_cell.length_c   1.000
_cell.angle_alpha   90.00
_cell.angle_beta   90.00
_cell.angle_gamma   90.00
#
_symmetry.space_group_name_H-M   'P 1'
#
loop_
_entity.id
_entity.type
_entity.pdbx_description
1 polymer ?
#
loop_
_entity_poly.entity_id
_entity_poly.type
_entity_poly.pdbx_seq_one_letter_code
_entity_poly.pdbx_strand_id
1 'polypeptide(L)'
;MRALRVTGRWTLEDRLTAPVHDVPFELPADARGLTVRLSYDRSAGVLDLGCHGPLGFRGWSGGARSEYTITPAWATPGYLSGEPEPGVWRILLGLHRVPPDGLPYELSVIPHLSPPVRPPARPG
;
A
#
# COMPACT_ATOMS: atom_id res chain seq x y z
N MET A 1 -11.36 -15.70 1.16
CA MET A 1 -10.15 -15.34 0.39
C MET A 1 -9.00 -15.12 1.33
N ARG A 2 -7.77 -15.43 0.92
CA ARG A 2 -6.59 -15.28 1.78
C ARG A 2 -5.90 -13.96 1.49
N ALA A 3 -5.73 -13.13 2.51
CA ALA A 3 -4.88 -11.94 2.40
C ALA A 3 -3.43 -12.38 2.22
N LEU A 4 -2.72 -11.76 1.28
CA LEU A 4 -1.27 -11.92 1.17
C LEU A 4 -0.62 -11.07 2.27
N ARG A 5 0.25 -11.69 3.05
CA ARG A 5 1.03 -11.01 4.09
C ARG A 5 2.50 -10.99 3.70
N VAL A 6 3.11 -9.81 3.77
CA VAL A 6 4.54 -9.60 3.56
C VAL A 6 5.08 -8.89 4.78
N THR A 7 6.10 -9.44 5.42
CA THR A 7 6.78 -8.84 6.57
C THR A 7 8.23 -8.57 6.22
N GLY A 8 8.79 -7.51 6.77
CA GLY A 8 10.20 -7.19 6.59
C GLY A 8 10.70 -6.22 7.65
N ARG A 9 11.95 -5.77 7.49
CA ARG A 9 12.57 -4.73 8.31
C ARG A 9 13.30 -3.78 7.38
N TRP A 10 12.92 -2.51 7.42
CA TRP A 10 13.67 -1.46 6.73
C TRP A 10 14.87 -1.05 7.56
N THR A 11 15.99 -0.79 6.91
CA THR A 11 17.22 -0.32 7.55
C THR A 11 17.53 1.12 7.17
N LEU A 12 18.46 1.74 7.88
CA LEU A 12 18.97 3.05 7.49
C LEU A 12 19.67 2.99 6.13
N GLU A 13 20.34 1.88 5.82
CA GLU A 13 20.99 1.66 4.53
C GLU A 13 19.97 1.67 3.40
N ASP A 14 18.85 0.93 3.51
CA ASP A 14 17.79 0.92 2.50
C ASP A 14 17.31 2.34 2.20
N ARG A 15 17.09 3.15 3.26
CA ARG A 15 16.67 4.55 3.12
C ARG A 15 17.71 5.41 2.42
N LEU A 16 19.00 5.16 2.64
CA LEU A 16 20.08 5.90 2.00
C LEU A 16 20.27 5.48 0.54
N THR A 17 20.04 4.21 0.23
CA THR A 17 20.08 3.70 -1.15
C THR A 17 18.96 4.30 -2.00
N ALA A 18 17.73 4.31 -1.48
CA ALA A 18 16.60 4.94 -2.16
C ALA A 18 15.54 5.42 -1.16
N PRO A 19 14.92 6.60 -1.41
CA PRO A 19 13.85 7.11 -0.54
C PRO A 19 12.54 6.31 -0.68
N VAL A 20 12.36 5.57 -1.78
CA VAL A 20 11.17 4.77 -2.06
C VAL A 20 11.61 3.39 -2.52
N HIS A 21 11.03 2.36 -1.92
CA HIS A 21 11.20 0.97 -2.30
C HIS A 21 9.87 0.36 -2.71
N ASP A 22 9.90 -0.64 -3.59
CA ASP A 22 8.70 -1.36 -4.00
C ASP A 22 8.65 -2.80 -3.48
N VAL A 23 7.44 -3.24 -3.15
CA VAL A 23 7.15 -4.61 -2.73
C VAL A 23 6.13 -5.19 -3.72
N PRO A 24 6.52 -6.13 -4.59
CA PRO A 24 5.63 -6.69 -5.59
C PRO A 24 4.63 -7.68 -4.98
N PHE A 25 3.44 -7.73 -5.56
CA PHE A 25 2.44 -8.77 -5.30
C PHE A 25 1.60 -9.06 -6.53
N GLU A 26 1.06 -10.27 -6.61
CA GLU A 26 0.16 -10.66 -7.70
C GLU A 26 -1.30 -10.42 -7.30
N LEU A 27 -2.04 -9.70 -8.15
CA LEU A 27 -3.47 -9.51 -8.00
C LEU A 27 -4.21 -10.50 -8.93
N PRO A 28 -5.11 -11.35 -8.37
CA PRO A 28 -5.91 -12.28 -9.16
C PRO A 28 -6.81 -11.57 -10.19
N ALA A 29 -7.08 -12.22 -11.33
CA ALA A 29 -7.87 -11.64 -12.42
C ALA A 29 -9.38 -11.48 -12.12
N ASP A 30 -9.87 -12.17 -11.10
CA ASP A 30 -11.23 -12.04 -10.60
C ASP A 30 -11.37 -10.94 -9.53
N ALA A 31 -10.28 -10.25 -9.17
CA ALA A 31 -10.34 -9.10 -8.28
C ALA A 31 -11.15 -7.96 -8.91
N ARG A 32 -12.04 -7.37 -8.11
CA ARG A 32 -12.84 -6.15 -8.37
C ARG A 32 -12.50 -5.04 -7.39
N GLY A 33 -11.43 -5.21 -6.63
CA GLY A 33 -10.87 -4.21 -5.76
C GLY A 33 -9.68 -4.78 -5.02
N LEU A 34 -8.88 -3.90 -4.43
CA LEU A 34 -7.81 -4.29 -3.52
C LEU A 34 -7.72 -3.29 -2.36
N THR A 35 -7.45 -3.81 -1.18
CA THR A 35 -7.09 -3.01 0.00
C THR A 35 -5.70 -3.42 0.45
N VAL A 36 -4.82 -2.46 0.66
CA VAL A 36 -3.49 -2.68 1.24
C VAL A 36 -3.44 -2.02 2.60
N ARG A 37 -2.96 -2.78 3.59
CA ARG A 37 -2.73 -2.32 4.96
C ARG A 37 -1.25 -2.37 5.29
N LEU A 38 -0.76 -1.36 5.99
CA LEU A 38 0.57 -1.24 6.53
C LEU A 38 0.51 -1.11 8.05
N SER A 39 1.27 -1.97 8.72
CA SER A 39 1.49 -1.94 10.17
C SER A 39 2.98 -1.82 10.46
N TYR A 40 3.34 -0.93 11.37
CA TYR A 40 4.69 -0.73 11.92
C TYR A 40 4.59 0.10 13.19
N ASP A 41 5.66 0.16 13.96
CA ASP A 41 5.76 1.06 15.10
C ASP A 41 5.94 2.52 14.64
N ARG A 42 4.83 3.27 14.65
CA ARG A 42 4.81 4.70 14.29
C ARG A 42 5.50 5.61 15.30
N SER A 43 5.77 5.13 16.51
CA SER A 43 6.59 5.88 17.47
C SER A 43 8.07 5.84 17.07
N ALA A 44 8.52 4.73 16.49
CA ALA A 44 9.90 4.52 16.05
C ALA A 44 10.20 5.14 14.67
N GLY A 45 9.30 5.00 13.70
CA GLY A 45 9.55 5.40 12.31
C GLY A 45 8.41 6.16 11.62
N VAL A 46 8.64 6.52 10.35
CA VAL A 46 7.63 7.12 9.47
C VAL A 46 7.76 6.50 8.10
N LEU A 47 6.70 5.81 7.68
CA LEU A 47 6.53 5.23 6.35
C LEU A 47 5.30 5.84 5.67
N ASP A 48 5.37 6.01 4.36
CA ASP A 48 4.24 6.42 3.51
C ASP A 48 3.95 5.37 2.44
N LEU A 49 2.69 5.26 2.04
CA LEU A 49 2.20 4.27 1.09
C LEU A 49 2.01 4.88 -0.30
N GLY A 50 2.38 4.13 -1.32
CA GLY A 50 2.01 4.37 -2.70
C GLY A 50 1.75 3.07 -3.43
N CYS A 51 1.35 3.18 -4.70
CA CYS A 51 0.94 2.03 -5.48
C CYS A 51 1.23 2.22 -6.96
N HIS A 52 1.86 1.21 -7.58
CA HIS A 52 1.88 1.01 -9.02
C HIS A 52 1.06 -0.24 -9.38
N GLY A 53 0.17 -0.11 -10.35
CA GLY A 53 -0.44 -1.24 -11.03
C GLY A 53 0.38 -1.67 -12.25
N PRO A 54 -0.05 -2.71 -12.98
CA PRO A 54 0.59 -3.17 -14.21
C PRO A 54 0.76 -2.07 -15.27
N LEU A 55 -0.16 -1.11 -15.33
CA LEU A 55 -0.14 0.00 -16.29
C LEU A 55 0.53 1.28 -15.74
N GLY A 56 1.11 1.23 -14.54
CA GLY A 56 1.86 2.35 -13.95
C GLY A 56 1.26 2.90 -12.66
N PHE A 57 1.50 4.18 -12.40
CA PHE A 57 1.18 4.81 -11.12
C PHE A 57 -0.32 4.86 -10.83
N ARG A 58 -0.70 4.41 -9.63
CA ARG A 58 -2.09 4.36 -9.15
C ARG A 58 -2.35 5.26 -7.96
N GLY A 59 -1.32 5.84 -7.35
CA GLY A 59 -1.51 6.81 -6.29
C GLY A 59 -0.49 6.77 -5.17
N TRP A 60 -0.65 7.73 -4.28
CA TRP A 60 0.18 7.94 -3.11
C TRP A 60 -0.67 8.51 -1.96
N SER A 61 -0.42 8.04 -0.74
CA SER A 61 -1.21 8.41 0.45
C SER A 61 -0.97 9.84 0.92
N GLY A 62 0.23 10.39 0.66
CA GLY A 62 0.61 11.76 1.00
C GLY A 62 0.75 11.99 2.51
N GLY A 63 1.11 10.94 3.25
CA GLY A 63 1.22 10.94 4.70
C GLY A 63 1.03 9.53 5.27
N ALA A 64 1.38 9.35 6.55
CA ALA A 64 1.50 8.04 7.23
C ALA A 64 0.18 7.26 7.47
N ARG A 65 -0.66 7.12 6.43
CA ARG A 65 -1.87 6.29 6.42
C ARG A 65 -1.50 4.82 6.62
N SER A 66 -2.35 4.08 7.33
CA SER A 66 -2.22 2.62 7.49
C SER A 66 -2.84 1.84 6.35
N GLU A 67 -3.65 2.47 5.50
CA GLU A 67 -4.46 1.73 4.54
C GLU A 67 -4.82 2.60 3.33
N TYR A 68 -4.91 1.95 2.17
CA TYR A 68 -5.63 2.46 1.01
C TYR A 68 -6.45 1.36 0.35
N THR A 69 -7.48 1.76 -0.39
CA THR A 69 -8.32 0.88 -1.20
C THR A 69 -8.48 1.46 -2.60
N ILE A 70 -8.43 0.58 -3.61
CA ILE A 70 -8.66 0.91 -5.02
C ILE A 70 -9.75 -0.01 -5.55
N THR A 71 -10.76 0.58 -6.18
CA THR A 71 -11.88 -0.12 -6.82
C THR A 71 -12.23 0.55 -8.16
N PRO A 72 -13.09 -0.07 -9.00
CA PRO A 72 -13.57 0.54 -10.24
C PRO A 72 -14.22 1.91 -10.03
N ALA A 73 -15.11 2.03 -9.03
CA ALA A 73 -15.94 3.22 -8.83
C ALA A 73 -15.34 4.25 -7.86
N TRP A 74 -14.38 3.84 -7.03
CA TRP A 74 -13.78 4.71 -6.02
C TRP A 74 -12.42 4.25 -5.55
N ALA A 75 -11.62 5.18 -5.04
CA ALA A 75 -10.38 4.88 -4.36
C ALA A 75 -10.20 5.79 -3.15
N THR A 76 -9.32 5.42 -2.23
CA THR A 76 -8.88 6.29 -1.14
C THR A 76 -8.33 7.61 -1.72
N PRO A 77 -8.65 8.78 -1.14
CA PRO A 77 -8.08 10.05 -1.62
C PRO A 77 -6.55 9.99 -1.73
N GLY A 78 -6.02 10.43 -2.86
CA GLY A 78 -4.61 10.25 -3.24
C GLY A 78 -4.36 9.09 -4.21
N TYR A 79 -5.37 8.25 -4.45
CA TYR A 79 -5.31 7.12 -5.38
C TYR A 79 -6.34 7.26 -6.52
N LEU A 80 -5.99 6.67 -7.67
CA LEU A 80 -6.81 6.61 -8.86
C LEU A 80 -7.74 5.40 -8.77
N SER A 81 -9.04 5.63 -8.91
CA SER A 81 -10.01 4.56 -9.16
C SER A 81 -9.88 4.02 -10.58
N GLY A 82 -10.49 2.86 -10.82
CA GLY A 82 -10.52 2.20 -12.12
C GLY A 82 -10.43 0.69 -11.95
N GLU A 83 -10.75 -0.04 -13.00
CA GLU A 83 -10.74 -1.51 -12.98
C GLU A 83 -9.35 -2.01 -12.55
N PRO A 84 -9.25 -2.82 -11.49
CA PRO A 84 -7.96 -3.40 -11.11
C PRO A 84 -7.47 -4.35 -12.20
N GLU A 85 -6.30 -4.07 -12.75
CA GLU A 85 -5.70 -4.89 -13.78
C GLU A 85 -5.14 -6.20 -13.17
N PRO A 86 -5.34 -7.36 -13.83
CA PRO A 86 -4.67 -8.59 -13.40
C PRO A 86 -3.15 -8.48 -13.52
N GLY A 87 -2.43 -9.19 -12.65
CA GLY A 87 -0.98 -9.35 -12.75
C GLY A 87 -0.20 -8.71 -11.60
N VAL A 88 1.04 -8.28 -11.87
CA VAL A 88 1.97 -7.81 -10.83
C VAL A 88 1.73 -6.34 -10.52
N TRP A 89 1.28 -6.10 -9.30
CA TRP A 89 1.22 -4.79 -8.67
C TRP A 89 2.43 -4.58 -7.77
N ARG A 90 2.70 -3.33 -7.43
CA ARG A 90 3.79 -2.94 -6.53
C ARG A 90 3.28 -1.96 -5.49
N ILE A 91 3.47 -2.31 -4.22
CA ILE A 91 3.28 -1.40 -3.09
C ILE A 91 4.54 -0.57 -3.00
N LEU A 92 4.41 0.75 -3.05
CA LEU A 92 5.52 1.66 -2.83
C LEU A 92 5.58 2.03 -1.35
N LEU A 93 6.76 2.00 -0.76
CA LEU A 93 7.02 2.39 0.60
C LEU A 93 8.04 3.53 0.62
N GLY A 94 7.56 4.72 0.99
CA GLY A 94 8.41 5.89 1.23
C GLY A 94 9.04 5.81 2.62
N LEU A 95 10.37 5.72 2.68
CA LEU A 95 11.14 5.58 3.93
C LEU A 95 11.48 6.97 4.52
N HIS A 96 10.47 7.70 5.01
CA HIS A 96 10.67 9.05 5.53
C HIS A 96 11.48 9.11 6.82
N ARG A 97 11.32 8.12 7.71
CA ARG A 97 12.16 7.97 8.91
C ARG A 97 12.31 6.50 9.26
N VAL A 98 13.56 6.04 9.30
CA VAL A 98 13.94 4.70 9.76
C VAL A 98 14.96 4.90 10.89
N PRO A 99 14.76 4.29 12.08
CA PRO A 99 15.72 4.38 13.19
C PRO A 99 16.99 3.56 12.90
N PRO A 100 18.10 3.80 13.60
CA PRO A 100 19.35 3.06 13.40
C PRO A 100 19.21 1.55 13.53
N ASP A 101 18.40 1.09 14.48
CA ASP A 101 18.14 -0.34 14.68
C ASP A 101 17.23 -0.93 13.58
N GLY A 102 16.66 -0.12 12.70
CA GLY A 102 15.73 -0.55 11.65
C GLY A 102 14.27 -0.62 12.12
N LEU A 103 13.36 -0.71 11.14
CA LEU A 103 11.91 -0.60 11.33
C LEU A 103 11.20 -1.85 10.79
N PRO A 104 10.78 -2.78 11.66
CA PRO A 104 9.91 -3.88 11.26
C PRO A 104 8.58 -3.36 10.71
N TYR A 105 8.09 -4.00 9.66
CA TYR A 105 6.81 -3.68 9.04
C TYR A 105 6.08 -4.95 8.59
N GLU A 106 4.75 -4.81 8.49
CA GLU A 106 3.87 -5.79 7.87
C GLU A 106 2.97 -5.11 6.85
N LEU A 107 2.92 -5.67 5.65
CA LEU A 107 1.96 -5.38 4.61
C LEU A 107 0.92 -6.51 4.54
N SER A 108 -0.35 -6.14 4.47
CA SER A 108 -1.46 -7.07 4.19
C SER A 108 -2.19 -6.60 2.93
N VAL A 109 -2.22 -7.44 1.90
CA VAL A 109 -2.97 -7.22 0.66
C VAL A 109 -4.23 -8.05 0.67
N ILE A 110 -5.36 -7.40 0.48
CA ILE A 110 -6.70 -8.00 0.51
C ILE A 110 -7.34 -7.77 -0.86
N PRO A 111 -7.31 -8.76 -1.76
CA PRO A 111 -8.12 -8.75 -2.97
C PRO A 111 -9.61 -8.87 -2.62
N HIS A 112 -10.46 -8.17 -3.35
CA HIS A 112 -11.91 -8.23 -3.20
C HIS A 112 -12.56 -8.77 -4.47
N LEU A 113 -13.49 -9.73 -4.37
CA LEU A 113 -14.30 -10.21 -5.52
C LEU A 113 -15.44 -9.26 -5.89
N SER A 114 -15.76 -8.34 -4.99
CA SER A 114 -16.76 -7.29 -5.20
C SER A 114 -16.24 -6.02 -4.57
N PRO A 115 -16.45 -4.84 -5.18
CA PRO A 115 -15.96 -3.60 -4.61
C PRO A 115 -16.48 -3.42 -3.18
N PRO A 116 -15.63 -3.23 -2.16
CA PRO A 116 -16.09 -2.89 -0.83
C PRO A 116 -16.88 -1.57 -0.88
N VAL A 117 -17.82 -1.41 0.05
CA VAL A 117 -18.56 -0.16 0.22
C VAL A 117 -17.58 0.96 0.55
N ARG A 118 -17.71 2.10 -0.13
CA ARG A 118 -16.92 3.29 0.17
C ARG A 118 -17.19 3.70 1.62
N PRO A 119 -16.16 3.79 2.49
CA PRO A 119 -16.36 4.31 3.84
C PRO A 119 -16.93 5.74 3.78
N PRO A 120 -17.79 6.13 4.72
CA PRO A 120 -18.25 7.51 4.82
C PRO A 120 -17.03 8.43 4.96
N ALA A 121 -17.09 9.62 4.36
CA ALA A 121 -16.05 10.62 4.54
C ALA A 121 -15.88 10.88 6.04
N ARG A 122 -14.65 10.81 6.55
CA ARG A 122 -14.39 11.26 7.92
C ARG A 122 -14.70 12.76 7.98
N PRO A 123 -15.49 13.23 8.95
CA PRO A 123 -15.59 14.66 9.20
C PRO A 123 -14.19 15.19 9.56
N GLY A 124 -13.84 16.33 8.96
CA GLY A 124 -12.56 17.02 9.16
C GLY A 124 -12.44 17.70 10.51
#